data_AF-A0A7V6UME9-F1
#
_entry.id   AF-A0A7V6UME9-F1
#
_cell.length_a   1.000
_cell.length_b   1.000
_cell.length_c   1.000
_cell.angle_alpha   90.00
_cell.angle_beta   90.00
_cell.angle_gamma   90.00
#
_symmetry.space_group_name_H-M   'P 1'
#
loop_
_entity.id
_entity.type
_entity.pdbx_description
1 polymer ?
#
loop_
_entity_poly.entity_id
_entity_poly.type
_entity_poly.pdbx_seq_one_letter_code
_entity_poly.pdbx_strand_id
1 'polypeptide(L)'
;MDIRPTEDDIQLQDTLNTLNGKLIHITKEIHRDKDETTMTLSRANLHERPPTIDGYVSPYVLQIHGKGRIGTASAQYEQIPYEIYEIPLTNKLHTHVQPNHISIKTKDGTFTITYH
;
A
#
# COMPACT_ATOMS: atom_id res chain seq x y z
N MET A 1 6.91 17.31 -16.21
CA MET A 1 5.49 16.93 -16.27
C MET A 1 5.04 16.77 -14.83
N ASP A 2 4.18 17.66 -14.33
CA ASP A 2 3.52 17.48 -13.03
C ASP A 2 2.60 16.26 -13.13
N ILE A 3 3.14 15.10 -12.76
CA ILE A 3 2.30 13.93 -12.50
C ILE A 3 1.55 14.33 -11.23
N ARG A 4 0.22 14.32 -11.27
CA ARG A 4 -0.64 14.59 -10.10
C ARG A 4 -1.28 13.26 -9.67
N PRO A 5 -1.64 13.08 -8.39
CA PRO A 5 -2.45 11.94 -7.98
C PRO A 5 -3.75 11.91 -8.79
N THR A 6 -4.17 10.72 -9.20
CA THR A 6 -5.45 10.54 -9.90
C THR A 6 -6.62 10.60 -8.91
N GLU A 7 -7.85 10.79 -9.41
CA GLU A 7 -9.06 10.71 -8.55
C GLU A 7 -9.14 9.35 -7.83
N ASP A 8 -8.76 8.26 -8.51
CA ASP A 8 -8.65 6.92 -7.91
C ASP A 8 -7.63 6.85 -6.77
N ASP A 9 -6.55 7.64 -6.80
CA ASP A 9 -5.56 7.66 -5.73
C ASP A 9 -6.08 8.41 -4.51
N ILE A 10 -6.81 9.51 -4.73
CA ILE A 10 -7.46 10.28 -3.68
C ILE A 10 -8.56 9.45 -3.02
N GLN A 11 -9.42 8.80 -3.83
CA GLN A 11 -10.49 7.93 -3.31
C GLN A 11 -9.95 6.72 -2.53
N LEU A 12 -8.83 6.16 -2.98
CA LEU A 12 -8.14 5.08 -2.27
C LEU A 12 -7.62 5.57 -0.91
N GLN A 13 -6.97 6.73 -0.87
CA GLN A 13 -6.51 7.34 0.37
C GLN A 13 -7.67 7.57 1.34
N ASP A 14 -8.76 8.18 0.87
CA ASP A 14 -9.93 8.47 1.70
C ASP A 14 -10.59 7.20 2.22
N THR A 15 -10.73 6.18 1.37
CA THR A 15 -11.28 4.88 1.75
C THR A 15 -10.43 4.25 2.87
N LEU A 16 -9.10 4.23 2.73
CA LEU A 16 -8.22 3.73 3.78
C LEU A 16 -8.34 4.58 5.07
N ASN A 17 -8.48 5.89 4.96
CA ASN A 17 -8.68 6.74 6.13
C ASN A 17 -10.01 6.46 6.85
N THR A 18 -11.06 5.99 6.16
CA THR A 18 -12.28 5.53 6.83
C THR A 18 -12.08 4.27 7.68
N LEU A 19 -11.02 3.50 7.40
CA LEU A 19 -10.65 2.27 8.10
C LEU A 19 -9.69 2.53 9.28
N ASN A 20 -9.48 3.78 9.68
CA ASN A 20 -8.66 4.13 10.84
C ASN A 20 -9.09 3.34 12.09
N GLY A 21 -8.11 2.75 12.77
CA GLY A 21 -8.27 1.91 13.94
C GLY A 21 -8.58 0.44 13.64
N LYS A 22 -8.86 0.08 12.37
CA LYS A 22 -9.14 -1.32 12.00
C LYS A 22 -7.86 -2.11 11.79
N LEU A 23 -7.95 -3.41 12.09
CA LEU A 23 -6.94 -4.38 11.70
C LEU A 23 -7.09 -4.66 10.21
N ILE A 24 -6.05 -4.35 9.44
CA ILE A 24 -5.99 -4.62 8.01
C ILE A 24 -4.93 -5.70 7.74
N HIS A 25 -5.18 -6.51 6.73
CA HIS A 25 -4.25 -7.50 6.23
C HIS A 25 -3.89 -7.15 4.77
N ILE A 26 -2.61 -6.91 4.54
CA ILE A 26 -2.05 -6.53 3.26
C ILE A 26 -1.29 -7.73 2.69
N THR A 27 -1.71 -8.21 1.54
CA THR A 27 -1.02 -9.23 0.76
C THR A 27 -0.37 -8.56 -0.45
N LYS A 28 0.92 -8.77 -0.64
CA LYS A 28 1.67 -8.33 -1.81
C LYS A 28 2.13 -9.55 -2.58
N GLU A 29 1.72 -9.64 -3.84
CA GLU A 29 2.09 -10.71 -4.75
C GLU A 29 2.88 -10.14 -5.93
N ILE A 30 4.15 -10.52 -6.02
CA ILE A 30 5.05 -10.17 -7.13
C ILE A 30 5.57 -11.46 -7.74
N HIS A 31 5.22 -11.73 -9.00
CA HIS A 31 5.59 -12.96 -9.70
C HIS A 31 5.17 -14.25 -8.94
N ARG A 32 6.09 -14.88 -8.20
CA ARG A 32 5.84 -16.09 -7.38
C ARG A 32 6.06 -15.85 -5.89
N ASP A 33 6.46 -14.63 -5.52
CA ASP A 33 6.69 -14.24 -4.13
C ASP A 33 5.43 -13.59 -3.57
N LYS A 34 5.04 -14.08 -2.40
CA LYS A 34 3.88 -13.59 -1.65
C LYS A 34 4.34 -13.15 -0.27
N ASP A 35 4.16 -11.87 0.01
CA ASP A 35 4.41 -11.27 1.32
C ASP A 35 3.08 -10.90 1.97
N GLU A 36 2.96 -11.15 3.28
CA GLU A 36 1.78 -10.82 4.05
C GLU A 36 2.15 -9.85 5.18
N THR A 37 1.30 -8.87 5.44
CA THR A 37 1.52 -7.87 6.48
C THR A 37 0.21 -7.60 7.18
N THR A 38 0.19 -7.72 8.51
CA THR A 38 -0.99 -7.45 9.32
C THR A 38 -0.71 -6.25 10.21
N MET A 39 -1.54 -5.21 10.13
CA MET A 39 -1.35 -3.98 10.89
C MET A 39 -2.66 -3.33 11.30
N THR A 40 -2.67 -2.67 12.44
CA THR A 40 -3.74 -1.75 12.82
C THR A 40 -3.52 -0.44 12.10
N LEU A 41 -4.38 -0.14 11.14
CA LEU A 41 -4.33 1.06 10.33
C LEU A 41 -4.56 2.30 11.20
N SER A 42 -3.72 3.32 11.05
CA SER A 42 -3.91 4.62 11.70
C SER A 42 -4.29 5.69 10.69
N ARG A 43 -3.60 5.75 9.55
CA ARG A 43 -3.91 6.68 8.46
C ARG A 43 -3.24 6.25 7.17
N ALA A 44 -3.74 6.73 6.04
CA ALA A 44 -3.10 6.63 4.74
C ALA A 44 -2.87 8.03 4.17
N ASN A 45 -1.67 8.26 3.63
CA ASN A 45 -1.31 9.51 2.98
C ASN A 45 -0.66 9.24 1.64
N LEU A 46 -1.03 10.03 0.63
CA LEU A 46 -0.28 10.16 -0.59
C LEU A 46 0.94 11.05 -0.32
N HIS A 47 2.12 10.53 -0.60
CA HIS A 47 3.37 11.25 -0.44
C HIS A 47 4.09 11.36 -1.79
N GLU A 48 4.54 12.56 -2.11
CA GLU A 48 5.43 12.79 -3.25
C GLU A 48 6.86 12.43 -2.84
N ARG A 49 7.50 11.52 -3.57
CA ARG A 49 8.89 11.16 -3.34
C ARG A 49 9.79 12.10 -4.16
N PRO A 50 10.84 12.69 -3.56
CA PRO A 50 11.79 13.49 -4.32
C PRO A 50 12.39 12.63 -5.45
N PRO A 51 12.57 13.21 -6.66
CA PRO A 51 13.10 12.47 -7.80
C PRO A 51 14.49 11.93 -7.46
N THR A 52 14.68 10.61 -7.60
CA THR A 52 16.00 9.99 -7.49
C THR A 52 16.78 10.20 -8.78
N ILE A 53 18.11 10.25 -8.67
CA ILE A 53 19.04 10.56 -9.79
C ILE A 53 18.84 9.63 -10.99
N ASP A 54 18.37 8.40 -10.78
CA ASP A 54 18.17 7.40 -11.84
C ASP A 54 16.76 7.42 -12.48
N GLY A 55 15.86 8.32 -12.07
CA GLY A 55 14.53 8.47 -12.70
C GLY A 55 13.61 7.24 -12.63
N TYR A 56 13.99 6.23 -11.86
CA TYR A 56 13.36 4.90 -11.85
C TYR A 56 12.33 4.71 -10.72
N VAL A 57 12.13 5.70 -9.86
CA VAL A 57 11.29 5.58 -8.68
C VAL A 57 10.00 6.37 -8.84
N SER A 58 8.89 5.78 -8.39
CA SER A 58 7.57 6.40 -8.44
C SER A 58 7.56 7.78 -7.77
N PRO A 59 7.11 8.86 -8.46
CA PRO A 59 6.93 10.18 -7.85
C PRO A 59 5.88 10.18 -6.75
N TYR A 60 4.92 9.25 -6.75
CA TYR A 60 3.95 9.11 -5.65
C TYR A 60 3.98 7.75 -5.00
N VAL A 61 3.86 7.74 -3.67
CA VAL A 61 3.74 6.55 -2.86
C VAL A 61 2.57 6.71 -1.90
N LEU A 62 1.78 5.66 -1.77
CA LEU A 62 0.77 5.56 -0.74
C LEU A 62 1.44 5.03 0.52
N GLN A 63 1.51 5.88 1.56
CA GLN A 63 2.04 5.52 2.86
C GLN A 63 0.89 5.14 3.78
N ILE A 64 0.85 3.87 4.17
CA ILE A 64 -0.11 3.30 5.10
C ILE A 64 0.58 3.24 6.46
N HIS A 65 0.16 4.11 7.37
CA HIS A 65 0.70 4.18 8.72
C HIS A 65 -0.10 3.28 9.66
N GLY A 66 0.59 2.58 10.54
CA GLY A 66 -0.06 1.74 11.52
C GLY A 66 0.90 0.80 12.24
N LYS A 67 0.44 0.29 13.38
CA LYS A 67 1.23 -0.63 14.20
C LYS A 67 0.96 -2.05 13.76
N GLY A 68 1.98 -2.82 13.42
CA GLY A 68 1.76 -4.15 12.90
C GLY A 68 3.00 -5.03 12.84
N ARG A 69 2.76 -6.24 12.35
CA ARG A 69 3.77 -7.29 12.14
C ARG A 69 3.75 -7.72 10.68
N ILE A 70 4.94 -7.90 10.13
CA ILE A 70 5.16 -8.48 8.80
C ILE A 70 5.27 -9.99 8.99
N GLY A 71 4.50 -10.75 8.22
CA GLY A 71 4.65 -12.19 8.07
C GLY A 71 5.34 -12.47 6.74
N THR A 72 6.65 -12.73 6.77
CA THR A 72 7.37 -13.20 5.57
C THR A 72 7.18 -14.71 5.43
N ALA A 73 7.34 -15.24 4.20
CA ALA A 73 7.19 -16.66 3.89
C ALA A 73 8.11 -17.59 4.73
N SER A 74 9.10 -17.04 5.45
CA SER A 74 9.99 -17.76 6.38
C SER A 74 9.49 -17.79 7.83
N ALA A 75 8.23 -17.43 8.10
CA ALA A 75 7.57 -17.52 9.42
C ALA A 75 8.21 -16.67 10.54
N GLN A 76 9.05 -15.69 10.20
CA GLN A 76 9.54 -14.70 11.16
C GLN A 76 8.60 -13.50 11.19
N TYR A 77 7.94 -13.31 12.34
CA TYR A 77 7.10 -12.15 12.61
C TYR A 77 7.98 -10.97 13.01
N GLU A 78 8.33 -10.13 12.06
CA GLU A 78 9.08 -8.89 12.32
C GLU A 78 8.12 -7.71 12.51
N GLN A 79 8.48 -6.77 13.38
CA GLN A 79 7.72 -5.51 13.49
C GLN A 79 7.88 -4.71 12.20
N ILE A 80 6.82 -4.05 11.75
CA ILE A 80 6.90 -3.17 10.58
C ILE A 80 7.93 -2.06 10.88
N PRO A 81 9.02 -1.94 10.11
CA PRO A 81 9.98 -0.86 10.28
C PRO A 81 9.25 0.48 10.16
N TYR A 82 9.45 1.36 11.14
CA TYR A 82 8.85 2.70 11.18
C TYR A 82 7.31 2.75 11.21
N GLU A 83 6.61 1.63 11.40
CA GLU A 83 5.14 1.57 11.43
C GLU A 83 4.51 2.13 10.12
N ILE A 84 5.21 1.99 8.98
CA ILE A 84 4.77 2.47 7.66
C ILE A 84 4.91 1.35 6.63
N TYR A 85 3.84 1.11 5.87
CA TYR A 85 3.83 0.28 4.67
C TYR A 85 3.66 1.16 3.43
N GLU A 86 4.49 0.96 2.41
CA GLU A 86 4.52 1.81 1.22
C GLU A 86 4.05 1.06 -0.03
N ILE A 87 3.10 1.63 -0.77
CA ILE A 87 2.63 1.11 -2.07
C ILE A 87 2.95 2.14 -3.17
N PRO A 88 3.81 1.83 -4.16
CA PRO A 88 4.13 2.73 -5.25
C PRO A 88 2.95 2.87 -6.24
N LEU A 89 2.56 4.11 -6.57
CA LEU A 89 1.35 4.37 -7.35
C LEU A 89 1.57 4.68 -8.84
N THR A 90 2.75 5.08 -9.32
CA THR A 90 2.89 5.44 -10.76
C THR A 90 2.79 4.28 -11.74
N ASN A 91 2.90 3.04 -11.26
CA ASN A 91 2.67 1.86 -12.06
C ASN A 91 1.27 1.27 -11.84
N LYS A 92 0.38 1.97 -11.12
CA LYS A 92 -0.99 1.51 -10.88
C LYS A 92 -1.75 1.44 -12.21
N LEU A 93 -2.12 0.22 -12.56
CA LEU A 93 -2.93 -0.09 -13.72
C LEU A 93 -4.41 0.01 -13.37
N HIS A 94 -4.78 -0.41 -12.16
CA HIS A 94 -6.17 -0.44 -11.70
C HIS A 94 -6.25 -0.50 -10.18
N THR A 95 -7.24 0.17 -9.60
CA THR A 95 -7.67 -0.06 -8.22
C THR A 95 -9.13 -0.48 -8.22
N HIS A 96 -9.43 -1.46 -7.38
CA HIS A 96 -10.78 -1.94 -7.18
C HIS A 96 -11.09 -1.96 -5.69
N VAL A 97 -12.08 -1.17 -5.29
CA VAL A 97 -12.53 -1.04 -3.90
C VAL A 97 -13.83 -1.82 -3.74
N GLN A 98 -13.84 -2.79 -2.84
CA GLN A 98 -15.02 -3.56 -2.44
C GLN A 98 -15.28 -3.39 -0.92
N PRO A 99 -16.46 -3.77 -0.41
CA PRO A 99 -16.84 -3.50 0.98
C PRO A 99 -15.88 -4.06 2.05
N ASN A 100 -15.15 -5.13 1.74
CA ASN A 100 -14.26 -5.83 2.68
C ASN A 100 -12.83 -6.05 2.17
N HIS A 101 -12.53 -5.58 0.95
CA HIS A 101 -11.20 -5.66 0.39
C HIS A 101 -10.94 -4.61 -0.67
N ILE A 102 -9.68 -4.22 -0.80
CA ILE A 102 -9.17 -3.29 -1.81
C ILE A 102 -8.08 -4.02 -2.59
N SER A 103 -8.17 -4.04 -3.92
CA SER A 103 -7.12 -4.56 -4.79
C SER A 103 -6.46 -3.43 -5.57
N ILE A 104 -5.14 -3.41 -5.59
CA ILE A 104 -4.31 -2.44 -6.29
C ILE A 104 -3.39 -3.23 -7.21
N LYS A 105 -3.63 -3.14 -8.51
CA LYS A 105 -2.79 -3.79 -9.52
C LYS A 105 -1.77 -2.79 -10.03
N THR A 106 -0.50 -3.13 -9.91
CA THR A 106 0.62 -2.39 -10.49
C THR A 106 1.24 -3.17 -11.65
N LYS A 107 2.17 -2.55 -12.39
CA LYS A 107 2.98 -3.28 -13.39
C LYS A 107 3.80 -4.42 -12.78
N ASP A 108 4.25 -4.24 -11.54
CA ASP A 108 5.21 -5.12 -10.89
C ASP A 108 4.53 -6.21 -10.05
N GLY A 109 3.27 -6.01 -9.64
CA GLY A 109 2.53 -6.97 -8.84
C GLY A 109 1.16 -6.48 -8.38
N THR A 110 0.49 -7.32 -7.59
CA THR A 110 -0.84 -7.04 -7.04
C THR A 110 -0.76 -6.90 -5.51
N PHE A 111 -1.37 -5.85 -5.00
CA PHE A 111 -1.56 -5.63 -3.57
C PHE A 111 -3.03 -5.79 -3.24
N THR A 112 -3.33 -6.58 -2.20
CA THR A 112 -4.68 -6.79 -1.71
C THR A 112 -4.74 -6.44 -0.25
N ILE A 113 -5.66 -5.55 0.13
CA ILE A 113 -5.89 -5.13 1.51
C ILE A 113 -7.26 -5.66 1.92
N THR A 114 -7.32 -6.58 2.89
CA THR A 114 -8.58 -7.06 3.47
C THR A 114 -8.76 -6.51 4.87
N TYR A 115 -10.01 -6.33 5.29
CA TYR A 115 -10.35 -5.77 6.60
C TYR A 115 -11.71 -6.27 7.06
N HIS A 116 -11.88 -6.35 8.37
CA HIS A 116 -13.10 -6.80 9.05
C HIS A 116 -13.71 -5.67 9.92
#